data_AF-A0A415L7Q0-F1
#
_entry.id   AF-A0A415L7Q0-F1
#
_cell.length_a   1.000
_cell.length_b   1.000
_cell.length_c   1.000
_cell.angle_alpha   90.00
_cell.angle_beta   90.00
_cell.angle_gamma   90.00
#
_symmetry.space_group_name_H-M   'P 1'
#
loop_
_entity.id
_entity.type
_entity.pdbx_description
1 polymer ?
#
loop_
_entity_poly.entity_id
_entity_poly.type
_entity_poly.pdbx_seq_one_letter_code
_entity_poly.pdbx_strand_id
1 'polypeptide(L)'
;MKNKKIAEVLKAYRKMNNLSVRDVTELLEEKSLKVAEKTVYGWESSATQPDADTLLLLCDIYNIDNILGTFGYTDEEPINLTKHEHHLIEQYRKHPEIQDAVDKLLDIN
;
A
#
# COMPACT_ATOMS: atom_id res chain seq x y z
N MET A 1 -21.10 -7.01 3.22
CA MET A 1 -21.40 -5.56 3.11
C MET A 1 -20.43 -4.94 2.12
N LYS A 2 -20.92 -4.27 1.07
CA LYS A 2 -20.04 -3.58 0.12
C LYS A 2 -19.45 -2.34 0.80
N ASN A 3 -18.15 -2.36 1.04
CA ASN A 3 -17.44 -1.28 1.71
C ASN A 3 -17.20 -0.15 0.71
N LYS A 4 -18.12 0.85 0.67
CA LYS A 4 -18.06 2.00 -0.26
C LYS A 4 -16.72 2.74 -0.19
N LYS A 5 -16.07 2.70 0.99
CA LYS A 5 -14.77 3.31 1.25
C LYS A 5 -13.65 2.73 0.36
N ILE A 6 -13.66 1.43 0.07
CA ILE A 6 -12.64 0.80 -0.79
C ILE A 6 -12.71 1.37 -2.21
N ALA A 7 -13.91 1.46 -2.78
CA ALA A 7 -14.12 1.98 -4.13
C ALA A 7 -13.67 3.43 -4.27
N GLU A 8 -14.02 4.27 -3.29
CA GLU A 8 -13.65 5.68 -3.25
C GLU A 8 -12.14 5.88 -3.14
N VAL A 9 -11.48 5.12 -2.26
CA VAL A 9 -10.03 5.17 -2.05
C VAL A 9 -9.28 4.70 -3.31
N LEU A 10 -9.67 3.55 -3.91
CA LEU A 10 -9.03 3.06 -5.13
C LEU A 10 -9.10 4.09 -6.26
N LYS A 11 -10.28 4.71 -6.45
CA LYS A 11 -10.48 5.75 -7.46
C LYS A 11 -9.66 7.01 -7.19
N ALA A 12 -9.57 7.43 -5.93
CA ALA A 12 -8.78 8.59 -5.54
C ALA A 12 -7.28 8.36 -5.79
N TYR A 13 -6.76 7.21 -5.35
CA TYR A 13 -5.35 6.85 -5.49
C TYR A 13 -4.93 6.63 -6.95
N ARG A 14 -5.78 6.03 -7.78
CA ARG A 14 -5.51 5.94 -9.22
C ARG A 14 -5.29 7.34 -9.82
N LYS A 15 -6.16 8.29 -9.49
CA LYS A 15 -6.07 9.68 -9.97
C LYS A 15 -4.85 10.40 -9.41
N MET A 16 -4.51 10.20 -8.13
CA MET A 16 -3.30 10.78 -7.51
C MET A 16 -2.01 10.30 -8.18
N ASN A 17 -2.00 9.06 -8.66
CA ASN A 17 -0.90 8.50 -9.44
C ASN A 17 -0.96 8.88 -10.94
N ASN A 18 -1.90 9.74 -11.35
CA ASN A 18 -2.11 10.16 -12.75
C ASN A 18 -2.39 9.01 -13.73
N LEU A 19 -2.99 7.91 -13.27
CA LEU A 19 -3.30 6.75 -14.10
C LEU A 19 -4.72 6.84 -14.68
N SER A 20 -4.86 6.51 -15.96
CA SER A 20 -6.14 6.21 -16.58
C SER A 20 -6.60 4.80 -16.19
N VAL A 21 -7.88 4.48 -16.40
CA VAL A 21 -8.37 3.10 -16.16
C VAL A 21 -7.69 2.10 -17.10
N ARG A 22 -7.38 2.52 -18.33
CA ARG A 22 -6.65 1.71 -19.30
C ARG A 22 -5.23 1.39 -18.80
N ASP A 23 -4.53 2.39 -18.27
CA ASP A 23 -3.17 2.18 -17.73
C ASP A 23 -3.19 1.14 -16.61
N VAL A 24 -4.22 1.16 -15.75
CA VAL A 24 -4.40 0.15 -14.70
C VAL A 24 -4.63 -1.25 -15.28
N THR A 25 -5.43 -1.38 -16.34
CA THR A 25 -5.63 -2.69 -16.98
C THR A 25 -4.35 -3.23 -17.61
N GLU A 26 -3.52 -2.36 -18.19
CA GLU A 26 -2.21 -2.73 -18.77
C GLU A 26 -1.23 -3.15 -17.66
N LEU A 27 -1.13 -2.39 -16.57
CA LEU A 27 -0.28 -2.71 -15.41
C LEU A 27 -0.70 -4.00 -14.68
N LEU A 28 -2.00 -4.29 -14.61
CA LEU A 28 -2.48 -5.56 -14.08
C LEU A 28 -2.14 -6.73 -15.02
N GLU A 29 -2.20 -6.52 -16.35
CA GLU A 29 -1.82 -7.55 -17.32
C GLU A 29 -0.31 -7.87 -17.24
N GLU A 30 0.55 -6.87 -17.02
CA GLU A 30 1.98 -7.08 -16.71
C GLU A 30 2.19 -7.95 -15.46
N LYS A 31 1.28 -7.88 -14.49
CA LYS A 31 1.25 -8.71 -13.28
C LYS A 31 0.46 -10.02 -13.45
N SER A 32 0.25 -10.45 -14.70
CA SER A 32 -0.46 -11.68 -15.08
C SER A 32 -1.95 -11.70 -14.70
N LEU A 33 -2.57 -10.53 -14.47
CA LEU A 33 -4.00 -10.39 -14.20
C LEU A 33 -4.70 -9.62 -15.32
N LYS A 34 -5.29 -10.34 -16.27
CA LYS A 34 -6.04 -9.72 -17.36
C LYS A 34 -7.46 -9.36 -16.94
N VAL A 35 -7.77 -8.07 -16.90
CA VAL A 35 -9.12 -7.55 -16.62
C VAL A 35 -9.54 -6.50 -17.63
N ALA A 36 -10.85 -6.36 -17.85
CA ALA A 36 -11.40 -5.32 -18.71
C ALA A 36 -11.58 -4.01 -17.95
N GLU A 37 -11.54 -2.86 -18.64
CA GLU A 37 -11.76 -1.54 -18.03
C GLU A 37 -13.07 -1.47 -17.23
N LYS A 38 -14.14 -2.11 -17.74
CA LYS A 38 -15.44 -2.18 -17.05
C LYS A 38 -15.34 -2.79 -15.65
N THR A 39 -14.40 -3.72 -15.45
CA THR A 39 -14.17 -4.37 -14.16
C THR A 39 -13.56 -3.38 -13.17
N VAL A 40 -12.56 -2.60 -13.62
CA VAL A 40 -11.95 -1.52 -12.82
C VAL A 40 -12.99 -0.45 -12.47
N TYR A 41 -13.79 0.01 -13.43
CA TYR A 41 -14.92 0.91 -13.15
C TYR A 41 -15.93 0.28 -12.16
N GLY A 42 -16.13 -1.03 -12.24
CA GLY A 42 -16.97 -1.78 -11.30
C GLY A 42 -16.44 -1.73 -9.86
N TRP A 43 -15.12 -1.84 -9.69
CA TRP A 43 -14.47 -1.67 -8.39
C TRP A 43 -14.57 -0.24 -7.87
N GLU A 44 -14.30 0.75 -8.72
CA GLU A 44 -14.35 2.19 -8.36
C GLU A 44 -15.75 2.74 -8.12
N SER A 45 -16.80 2.02 -8.53
CA SER A 45 -18.20 2.38 -8.32
C SER A 45 -18.89 1.54 -7.24
N SER A 46 -18.18 0.63 -6.58
CA SER A 46 -18.76 -0.38 -5.67
C SER A 46 -19.77 -1.35 -6.34
N ALA A 47 -19.82 -1.42 -7.67
CA ALA A 47 -20.65 -2.39 -8.38
C ALA A 47 -20.15 -3.82 -8.14
N THR A 48 -18.83 -3.99 -8.14
CA THR A 48 -18.10 -5.22 -7.77
C THR A 48 -16.98 -4.87 -6.80
N GLN A 49 -16.34 -5.87 -6.20
CA GLN A 49 -15.13 -5.68 -5.42
C GLN A 49 -14.00 -6.54 -6.02
N PRO A 50 -12.74 -6.06 -5.99
CA PRO A 50 -11.62 -6.92 -6.25
C PRO A 50 -11.55 -7.99 -5.16
N ASP A 51 -11.02 -9.17 -5.49
CA ASP A 51 -10.61 -10.13 -4.46
C ASP A 51 -9.36 -9.60 -3.71
N ALA A 52 -8.92 -10.33 -2.69
CA ALA A 52 -7.80 -9.90 -1.85
C ALA A 52 -6.50 -9.75 -2.65
N ASP A 53 -6.19 -10.72 -3.52
CA ASP A 53 -4.96 -10.71 -4.32
C ASP A 53 -4.96 -9.52 -5.29
N THR A 54 -6.08 -9.30 -5.98
CA THR A 54 -6.26 -8.16 -6.88
C THR A 54 -6.16 -6.83 -6.14
N LEU A 55 -6.73 -6.74 -4.93
CA LEU A 55 -6.63 -5.53 -4.10
C LEU A 55 -5.17 -5.22 -3.76
N LEU A 56 -4.36 -6.23 -3.41
CA LEU A 56 -2.94 -6.03 -3.12
C LEU A 56 -2.15 -5.57 -4.36
N LEU A 57 -2.43 -6.12 -5.54
CA LEU A 57 -1.81 -5.66 -6.78
C LEU A 57 -2.18 -4.22 -7.12
N LEU A 58 -3.43 -3.82 -6.87
CA LEU A 58 -3.86 -2.43 -7.04
C LEU A 58 -3.17 -1.49 -6.05
N CYS A 59 -3.01 -1.92 -4.79
CA CYS A 59 -2.26 -1.15 -3.80
C CYS A 59 -0.80 -0.92 -4.24
N ASP A 60 -0.15 -1.96 -4.75
CA ASP A 60 1.21 -1.88 -5.29
C ASP A 60 1.28 -0.91 -6.49
N ILE A 61 0.37 -1.03 -7.47
CA ILE A 61 0.28 -0.12 -8.63
C ILE A 61 0.07 1.34 -8.21
N TYR A 62 -0.69 1.55 -7.13
CA TYR A 62 -1.03 2.88 -6.64
C TYR A 62 -0.07 3.43 -5.57
N ASN A 63 1.03 2.73 -5.28
CA ASN A 63 1.98 3.09 -4.23
C ASN A 63 1.30 3.27 -2.85
N ILE A 64 0.42 2.34 -2.48
CA ILE A 64 -0.26 2.28 -1.18
C ILE A 64 0.50 1.32 -0.26
N ASP A 65 1.38 1.87 0.58
CA ASP A 65 2.17 1.08 1.54
C ASP A 65 1.39 0.77 2.83
N ASN A 66 0.69 1.77 3.39
CA ASN A 66 -0.15 1.58 4.57
C ASN A 66 -1.59 1.25 4.17
N ILE A 67 -1.85 -0.01 3.84
CA ILE A 67 -3.17 -0.48 3.39
C ILE A 67 -4.23 -0.25 4.48
N LEU A 68 -3.97 -0.69 5.72
CA LEU A 68 -4.97 -0.59 6.80
C LEU A 68 -5.31 0.86 7.14
N GLY A 69 -4.32 1.76 7.21
CA GLY A 69 -4.53 3.18 7.43
C GLY A 69 -5.22 3.85 6.23
N THR A 70 -4.78 3.55 5.01
CA THR A 70 -5.35 4.13 3.78
C THR A 70 -6.83 3.81 3.60
N PHE A 71 -7.24 2.58 3.90
CA PHE A 71 -8.66 2.20 3.88
C PHE A 71 -9.39 2.53 5.19
N GLY A 72 -8.67 3.09 6.19
CA GLY A 72 -9.16 3.55 7.48
C GLY A 72 -9.76 2.44 8.33
N TYR A 73 -9.05 1.31 8.38
CA TYR A 73 -9.22 0.24 9.36
C TYR A 73 -8.37 0.47 10.61
N THR A 74 -7.37 1.33 10.53
CA THR A 74 -6.50 1.74 11.64
C THR A 74 -6.33 3.25 11.62
N ASP A 75 -6.22 3.86 12.81
CA ASP A 75 -5.91 5.28 12.99
C ASP A 75 -4.39 5.53 13.10
N GLU A 76 -3.57 4.50 12.92
CA GLU A 76 -2.11 4.59 12.99
C GLU A 76 -1.56 5.33 11.77
N GLU A 77 -0.97 6.49 12.00
CA GLU A 77 -0.19 7.19 10.99
C GLU A 77 1.04 6.34 10.62
N PRO A 78 1.31 6.13 9.31
CA PRO A 78 2.49 5.40 8.91
C PRO A 78 3.75 6.13 9.37
N ILE A 79 4.69 5.39 9.96
CA ILE A 79 6.02 5.90 10.29
C ILE A 79 6.76 6.10 8.95
N ASN A 80 6.73 7.33 8.44
CA ASN A 80 7.47 7.71 7.24
C ASN A 80 8.95 7.90 7.60
N LEU A 81 9.72 6.82 7.54
CA LEU A 81 11.14 6.84 7.83
C LEU A 81 11.91 7.60 6.75
N THR A 82 12.81 8.49 7.18
CA THR A 82 13.81 9.10 6.32
C THR A 82 14.80 8.04 5.81
N LYS A 83 15.53 8.35 4.74
CA LYS A 83 16.61 7.49 4.23
C LYS A 83 17.64 7.14 5.31
N HIS A 84 17.90 8.08 6.21
CA HIS A 84 18.83 7.85 7.32
C HIS A 84 18.27 6.85 8.32
N GLU A 85 17.00 6.97 8.71
CA GLU A 85 16.35 6.04 9.64
C GLU A 85 16.21 4.64 9.04
N HIS A 86 15.92 4.53 7.75
CA HIS A 86 16.00 3.25 7.04
C HIS A 86 17.38 2.62 7.16
N HIS A 87 18.44 3.39 6.89
CA HIS A 87 19.80 2.89 6.99
C HIS A 87 20.18 2.51 8.44
N LEU A 88 19.77 3.31 9.42
CA LEU A 88 19.97 3.03 10.84
C LEU A 88 19.33 1.69 11.23
N ILE A 89 18.07 1.48 10.87
CA ILE A 89 17.34 0.23 11.17
C ILE A 89 18.01 -0.97 10.48
N GLU A 90 18.46 -0.83 9.23
CA GLU A 90 19.19 -1.88 8.54
C GLU A 90 20.50 -2.25 9.23
N GLN A 91 21.31 -1.26 9.62
CA GLN A 91 22.58 -1.51 10.31
C GLN A 91 22.34 -2.12 11.69
N TYR A 92 21.39 -1.58 12.46
CA TYR A 92 21.01 -2.12 13.76
C TYR A 92 20.62 -3.60 13.66
N ARG A 93 19.78 -3.99 12.69
CA ARG A 93 19.38 -5.39 12.46
C ARG A 93 20.52 -6.31 12.01
N LYS A 94 21.51 -5.78 11.28
CA LYS A 94 22.68 -6.54 10.82
C LYS A 94 23.70 -6.81 11.92
N HIS A 95 23.66 -6.04 13.01
CA HIS A 95 24.61 -6.12 14.11
C HIS A 95 23.94 -6.42 15.46
N PRO A 96 23.38 -7.63 15.68
CA PRO A 96 22.77 -8.01 16.97
C PRO A 96 23.70 -7.80 18.18
N GLU A 97 25.01 -7.92 17.98
CA GLU A 97 26.02 -7.77 19.02
C GLU A 97 26.14 -6.35 19.61
N ILE A 98 25.67 -5.33 18.90
CA ILE A 98 25.69 -3.93 19.38
C ILE A 98 24.29 -3.41 19.77
N GLN A 99 23.24 -4.22 19.59
CA GLN A 99 21.87 -3.78 19.84
C GLN A 99 21.66 -3.38 21.30
N ASP A 100 22.10 -4.20 22.27
CA ASP A 100 22.03 -3.87 23.71
C ASP A 100 22.66 -2.50 24.05
N ALA A 101 23.77 -2.16 23.40
CA ALA A 101 24.45 -0.89 23.63
C ALA A 101 23.66 0.28 23.01
N VAL A 102 23.13 0.09 21.81
CA VAL A 102 22.29 1.08 21.13
C VAL A 102 20.98 1.30 21.90
N ASP A 103 20.33 0.23 22.36
CA ASP A 103 19.08 0.28 23.12
C ASP A 103 19.27 1.05 24.42
N LYS A 104 20.38 0.78 25.13
CA LYS A 104 20.74 1.54 26.33
C LYS A 104 21.00 3.03 26.07
N LEU A 105 21.60 3.37 24.92
CA LEU A 105 21.86 4.77 24.55
C LEU A 105 20.58 5.51 24.14
N LEU A 106 19.64 4.79 23.52
CA LEU A 106 18.37 5.32 23.05
C LEU A 106 17.24 5.20 24.09
N ASP A 107 17.51 4.62 25.26
CA ASP A 107 16.54 4.34 26.32
C ASP A 107 15.35 3.48 25.84
N ILE A 108 15.66 2.50 24.99
CA ILE A 108 14.72 1.49 24.49
C ILE A 108 14.75 0.33 25.49
N ASN A 109 13.59 0.03 26.10
CA ASN A 109 13.42 -1.07 27.08
C ASN A 109 12.91 -2.34 26.42
#